data_AF-A0AAN9BN15-F1
#
_entry.id   AF-A0AAN9BN15-F1
#
_cell.length_a   1.000
_cell.length_b   1.000
_cell.length_c   1.000
_cell.angle_alpha   90.00
_cell.angle_beta   90.00
_cell.angle_gamma   90.00
#
_symmetry.space_group_name_H-M   'P 1'
#
loop_
_entity.id
_entity.type
_entity.pdbx_description
1 polymer ?
#
loop_
_entity_poly.entity_id
_entity_poly.type
_entity_poly.pdbx_seq_one_letter_code
_entity_poly.pdbx_strand_id
1 'polypeptide(L)' 'MTRTRLIQALGNLKKMVSGQKQVDHFFVPNLNIMAEVPREEREFLYIMFHIISKLF' A
#
# COMPACT_ATOMS: atom_id res chain seq x y z
N MET A 1 -16.62 -15.44 2.16
CA MET A 1 -15.93 -14.59 3.16
C MET A 1 -14.52 -14.10 2.74
N THR A 2 -13.99 -14.47 1.57
CA THR A 2 -12.60 -14.16 1.15
C THR A 2 -12.43 -12.77 0.52
N ARG A 3 -13.48 -12.24 -0.13
CA ARG A 3 -13.46 -10.97 -0.90
C ARG A 3 -13.10 -9.75 -0.06
N THR A 4 -13.52 -9.72 1.21
CA THR A 4 -13.31 -8.59 2.12
C THR A 4 -11.86 -8.41 2.53
N ARG A 5 -11.11 -9.51 2.74
CA ARG A 5 -9.70 -9.45 3.19
C ARG A 5 -8.77 -8.90 2.11
N LEU A 6 -8.97 -9.30 0.86
CA LEU A 6 -8.18 -8.79 -0.27
C LEU A 6 -8.42 -7.29 -0.48
N ILE A 7 -9.68 -6.85 -0.48
CA ILE A 7 -10.02 -5.42 -0.62
C ILE A 7 -9.43 -4.60 0.54
N GLN A 8 -9.48 -5.12 1.77
CA GLN A 8 -8.84 -4.48 2.93
C GLN A 8 -7.33 -4.40 2.79
N ALA A 9 -6.67 -5.46 2.32
CA ALA A 9 -5.24 -5.48 2.09
C ALA A 9 -4.84 -4.45 1.02
N LEU A 10 -5.55 -4.39 -0.11
CA LEU A 10 -5.34 -3.38 -1.16
C LEU A 10 -5.56 -1.96 -0.63
N GLY A 11 -6.58 -1.75 0.21
CA GLY A 11 -6.82 -0.47 0.88
C GLY A 11 -5.65 -0.06 1.79
N ASN A 12 -5.08 -1.00 2.53
CA ASN A 12 -3.91 -0.75 3.38
C ASN A 12 -2.66 -0.44 2.56
N LEU A 13 -2.42 -1.18 1.48
CA LEU A 13 -1.29 -0.94 0.57
C LEU A 13 -1.39 0.43 -0.10
N LYS A 14 -2.59 0.84 -0.53
CA LYS A 14 -2.83 2.19 -1.06
C LYS A 14 -2.49 3.29 -0.06
N LYS A 15 -2.87 3.12 1.21
CA LYS A 15 -2.55 4.08 2.29
C LYS A 15 -1.05 4.14 2.59
N MET A 16 -0.34 3.03 2.42
CA MET A 16 1.10 2.96 2.60
C MET A 16 1.84 3.74 1.51
N VAL A 17 1.51 3.52 0.24
CA VAL A 17 2.17 4.22 -0.88
C VAL A 17 1.81 5.71 -0.96
N SER A 18 0.65 6.11 -0.45
CA SER A 18 0.25 7.52 -0.37
C SER A 18 0.79 8.25 0.86
N GLY A 19 1.47 7.55 1.78
CA GLY A 19 1.96 8.12 3.04
C GLY A 19 0.89 8.39 4.09
N GLN A 20 -0.37 8.02 3.84
CA GLN A 20 -1.47 8.16 4.82
C GLN A 20 -1.33 7.21 6.01
N LYS A 21 -0.61 6.10 5.85
CA LYS A 21 -0.32 5.14 6.91
C LYS A 21 1.14 4.70 6.81
N GLN A 22 1.94 5.02 7.82
CA GLN A 22 3.22 4.34 7.99
C GLN A 22 2.94 2.89 8.42
N VAL A 23 3.56 1.96 7.73
CA VAL A 23 3.56 0.55 8.12
C VAL A 23 4.88 0.31 8.79
N ASP A 24 4.84 0.13 10.11
CA ASP A 24 6.02 -0.23 10.87
C ASP A 24 6.56 -1.56 10.36
N HIS A 25 7.85 -1.58 10.07
CA HIS A 25 8.51 -2.81 9.70
C HIS A 25 8.52 -3.75 10.90
N PHE A 26 8.04 -4.98 10.70
CA PHE A 26 7.81 -5.96 11.77
C PHE A 26 9.06 -6.26 12.60
N PHE A 27 10.24 -6.27 11.96
CA PHE A 27 11.51 -6.54 12.64
C PHE A 27 12.27 -5.27 13.06
N VAL A 28 11.94 -4.11 12.46
CA VAL A 28 12.69 -2.86 12.66
C VAL A 28 11.67 -1.74 12.89
N PRO A 29 11.28 -1.49 14.14
CA PRO A 29 10.34 -0.43 14.48
C PRO A 29 10.80 0.92 13.89
N ASN A 30 9.85 1.72 13.38
CA ASN A 30 10.09 3.04 12.78
C ASN A 30 10.87 3.05 11.45
N LEU A 31 11.18 1.89 10.84
CA LEU A 31 11.76 1.88 9.49
C LEU A 31 10.71 2.32 8.47
N ASN A 32 10.90 3.51 7.88
CA ASN A 32 10.06 3.99 6.80
C ASN A 32 10.52 3.43 5.45
N ILE A 33 10.06 2.21 5.14
CA ILE A 33 10.34 1.51 3.86
C ILE A 33 9.91 2.29 2.61
N MET A 34 9.03 3.29 2.72
CA MET A 34 8.58 4.12 1.61
C MET A 34 9.38 5.42 1.45
N ALA A 35 10.32 5.72 2.36
CA ALA A 35 11.10 6.96 2.32
C ALA A 35 12.02 7.04 1.10
N GLU A 36 12.59 5.89 0.71
CA GLU A 36 13.58 5.81 -0.38
C GLU A 36 12.93 5.51 -1.75
N VAL A 37 11.62 5.20 -1.77
CA VAL A 37 10.93 4.87 -3.02
C VAL A 37 10.61 6.16 -3.79
N PRO A 38 11.04 6.26 -5.06
CA PRO A 38 10.72 7.39 -5.93
C PRO A 38 9.23 7.67 -5.97
N ARG A 39 8.88 8.94 -6.18
CA ARG A 39 7.47 9.36 -6.18
C ARG A 39 6.71 8.68 -7.32
N GLU A 40 7.33 8.59 -8.49
CA GLU A 40 6.79 8.02 -9.71
C GLU A 40 6.44 6.54 -9.52
N GLU A 41 7.29 5.78 -8.83
CA GLU A 41 7.05 4.38 -8.51
C GLU A 41 5.88 4.21 -7.54
N ARG A 42 5.75 5.10 -6.54
CA ARG A 42 4.61 5.10 -5.61
C ARG A 42 3.30 5.43 -6.31
N GLU A 43 3.32 6.39 -7.24
CA GLU A 43 2.15 6.74 -8.06
C GLU A 43 1.75 5.57 -8.98
N PHE A 44 2.71 4.91 -9.60
CA PHE A 44 2.47 3.70 -10.40
C PHE A 44 1.82 2.57 -9.56
N LEU A 45 2.37 2.27 -8.39
CA LEU A 45 1.82 1.26 -7.48
C LEU A 45 0.40 1.63 -7.02
N TYR A 46 0.13 2.91 -6.76
CA TYR A 46 -1.21 3.38 -6.40
C TYR A 46 -2.22 3.09 -7.52
N ILE A 47 -1.87 3.36 -8.78
CA ILE A 47 -2.71 3.08 -9.96
C ILE A 47 -2.97 1.58 -10.06
N MET A 48 -1.94 0.75 -9.91
CA MET A 48 -2.08 -0.71 -9.94
C MET A 48 -3.05 -1.21 -8.87
N PHE A 49 -2.89 -0.78 -7.61
CA PHE A 49 -3.81 -1.17 -6.54
C PHE A 49 -5.22 -0.65 -6.76
N HIS A 50 -5.39 0.53 -7.38
CA HIS A 50 -6.70 1.06 -7.74
C HIS A 50 -7.40 0.20 -8.79
N ILE A 51 -6.69 -0.20 -9.85
CA ILE A 51 -7.23 -1.07 -10.91
C ILE A 51 -7.61 -2.44 -10.33
N ILE A 52 -6.72 -3.08 -9.57
CA ILE A 52 -6.99 -4.39 -8.97
C ILE A 52 -8.22 -4.32 -8.05
N SER A 53 -8.35 -3.25 -7.26
CA SER A 53 -9.51 -3.04 -6.38
C SER A 53 -10.84 -2.87 -7.13
N LYS A 54 -10.84 -2.63 -8.45
CA LYS A 54 -12.04 -2.56 -9.29
C LYS A 54 -12.41 -3.89 -9.93
N LEU A 55 -11.47 -4.84 -9.97
CA LEU A 55 -11.68 -6.19 -10.49
C LEU A 55 -12.33 -7.14 -9.46
N PHE A 56 -12.26 -6.77 -8.18
CA PHE A 56 -12.84 -7.50 -7.05
C PHE A 56 -13.90 -6.65 -6.36
#